data_AF-A0A6B3LVA6-F1
#
_entry.id   AF-A0A6B3LVA6-F1
#
_cell.length_a   1.000
_cell.length_b   1.000
_cell.length_c   1.000
_cell.angle_alpha   90.00
_cell.angle_beta   90.00
_cell.angle_gamma   90.00
#
_symmetry.space_group_name_H-M   'P 1'
#
loop_
_entity.id
_entity.type
_entity.pdbx_description
1 polymer ?
#
loop_
_entity_poly.entity_id
_entity_poly.type
_entity_poly.pdbx_seq_one_letter_code
_entity_poly.pdbx_strand_id
1 'polypeptide(L)'
;MESPFYCFGASSPVDLKFENNNSSDQILTLFQYTEAKGFDRIGTLKVNGESTKAICLENEGPIEEGLYIFNGEQTHKIQLKWAEDFILNLDDSTHLIDTPSELEHLLDPKW
;
A
#
# COMPACT_ATOMS: atom_id res chain seq x y z
N MET A 1 3.67 9.44 -17.50
CA MET A 1 3.50 9.83 -16.09
C MET A 1 4.30 8.83 -15.30
N GLU A 2 5.35 9.26 -14.60
CA GLU A 2 6.15 8.36 -13.76
C GLU A 2 5.25 7.77 -12.67
N SER A 3 5.46 6.50 -12.32
CA SER A 3 4.72 5.86 -11.23
C SER A 3 4.88 6.72 -9.96
N PRO A 4 3.81 6.99 -9.18
CA PRO A 4 3.95 7.75 -7.93
C PRO A 4 4.82 7.02 -6.90
N PHE A 5 5.20 5.76 -7.17
CA PHE A 5 5.95 4.90 -6.27
C PHE A 5 7.43 4.79 -6.66
N TYR A 6 8.13 5.93 -6.64
CA TYR A 6 9.58 6.03 -6.79
C TYR A 6 10.16 6.97 -5.74
N CYS A 7 11.25 6.55 -5.09
CA CYS A 7 11.90 7.32 -4.03
C CYS A 7 13.08 8.18 -4.52
N PHE A 8 13.02 8.76 -5.72
CA PHE A 8 14.16 9.52 -6.22
C PHE A 8 14.42 10.74 -5.32
N GLY A 9 15.49 10.67 -4.50
CA GLY A 9 15.85 11.70 -3.53
C GLY A 9 15.26 11.53 -2.12
N ALA A 10 14.60 10.41 -1.80
CA ALA A 10 14.13 10.13 -0.44
C ALA A 10 15.30 9.95 0.54
N SER A 11 15.17 10.49 1.76
CA SER A 11 16.22 10.36 2.78
C SER A 11 16.29 8.95 3.37
N SER A 12 15.14 8.28 3.43
CA SER A 12 14.99 6.92 3.94
C SER A 12 14.08 6.09 3.02
N PRO A 13 14.57 5.64 1.85
CA PRO A 13 13.78 4.80 0.95
C PRO A 13 13.56 3.40 1.55
N VAL A 14 12.36 2.84 1.33
CA VAL A 14 12.02 1.46 1.68
C VAL A 14 11.30 0.78 0.52
N ASP A 15 11.71 -0.45 0.22
CA ASP A 15 11.04 -1.27 -0.77
C ASP A 15 9.88 -2.02 -0.11
N LEU A 16 8.68 -1.82 -0.65
CA LEU A 16 7.50 -2.59 -0.33
C LEU A 16 7.23 -3.57 -1.48
N LYS A 17 7.36 -4.85 -1.17
CA LYS A 17 7.14 -5.98 -2.08
C LYS A 17 5.76 -6.56 -1.82
N PHE A 18 5.00 -6.75 -2.89
CA PHE A 18 3.71 -7.41 -2.88
C PHE A 18 3.86 -8.76 -3.56
N GLU A 19 3.62 -9.84 -2.82
CA GLU A 19 3.57 -11.20 -3.37
C GLU A 19 2.12 -11.58 -3.62
N ASN A 20 1.80 -11.84 -4.89
CA ASN A 20 0.51 -12.37 -5.30
C ASN A 20 0.66 -13.84 -5.65
N ASN A 21 0.30 -14.71 -4.71
CA ASN A 21 0.31 -16.16 -4.92
C ASN A 21 -0.94 -16.67 -5.67
N ASN A 22 -1.91 -15.81 -5.95
CA ASN A 22 -3.09 -16.17 -6.74
C ASN A 22 -2.76 -16.19 -8.22
N SER A 23 -3.47 -17.03 -8.99
CA SER A 23 -3.35 -17.07 -10.46
C SER A 23 -3.96 -15.86 -11.17
N SER A 24 -4.80 -15.09 -10.48
CA SER A 24 -5.42 -13.88 -11.00
C SER A 24 -4.64 -12.63 -10.62
N ASP A 25 -4.68 -11.63 -11.51
CA ASP A 25 -4.15 -10.29 -11.21
C ASP A 25 -4.92 -9.63 -10.06
N GLN A 26 -4.21 -8.83 -9.25
CA GLN A 26 -4.73 -8.06 -8.15
C GLN A 26 -4.51 -6.56 -8.42
N ILE A 27 -5.53 -5.74 -8.16
CA ILE A 27 -5.42 -4.28 -8.22
C ILE A 27 -5.41 -3.76 -6.80
N LEU A 28 -4.30 -3.16 -6.38
CA LEU A 28 -4.15 -2.59 -5.05
C LEU A 28 -4.33 -1.08 -5.12
N THR A 29 -5.13 -0.55 -4.18
CA THR A 29 -5.24 0.88 -3.90
C THR A 29 -4.50 1.16 -2.60
N LEU A 30 -3.59 2.13 -2.64
CA LEU A 30 -2.77 2.50 -1.49
C LEU A 30 -3.28 3.81 -0.91
N PHE A 31 -3.43 3.83 0.40
CA PHE A 31 -3.81 4.99 1.18
C PHE A 31 -2.78 5.27 2.26
N GLN A 32 -2.46 6.55 2.42
CA GLN A 32 -1.75 7.04 3.60
C GLN A 32 -2.78 7.55 4.62
N TYR A 33 -2.52 7.34 5.91
CA TYR A 33 -3.29 7.96 6.98
C TYR A 33 -2.37 8.86 7.80
N THR A 34 -2.83 10.08 8.08
CA THR A 34 -2.18 10.95 9.07
C THR A 34 -3.20 11.49 10.06
N GLU A 35 -2.81 11.74 11.30
CA GLU A 35 -3.72 12.34 12.29
C GLU A 35 -4.23 13.72 11.84
N ALA A 36 -3.41 14.47 11.09
CA ALA A 36 -3.74 15.83 10.66
C ALA A 36 -4.70 15.89 9.46
N LYS A 37 -4.65 14.92 8.53
CA LYS A 37 -5.42 14.96 7.27
C LYS A 37 -6.40 13.79 7.10
N GLY A 38 -6.33 12.78 7.95
CA GLY A 38 -7.05 11.52 7.74
C GLY A 38 -6.46 10.71 6.58
N PHE A 39 -7.32 9.92 5.94
CA PHE A 39 -6.95 9.08 4.80
C PHE A 39 -6.81 9.88 3.51
N ASP A 40 -5.76 9.57 2.74
CA ASP A 40 -5.51 10.12 1.42
C ASP A 40 -5.02 9.03 0.46
N ARG A 41 -5.52 9.03 -0.78
CA ARG A 41 -5.19 8.01 -1.79
C ARG A 41 -3.91 8.39 -2.51
N ILE A 42 -2.86 7.61 -2.32
CA ILE A 42 -1.54 7.89 -2.91
C ILE A 42 -1.33 7.20 -4.26
N GLY A 43 -2.14 6.19 -4.59
CA GLY A 43 -2.16 5.63 -5.95
C GLY A 43 -2.76 4.24 -6.05
N THR A 44 -2.65 3.66 -7.24
CA THR A 44 -3.05 2.28 -7.53
C THR A 44 -1.96 1.54 -8.27
N LEU A 45 -1.82 0.25 -8.00
CA LEU A 45 -0.88 -0.61 -8.69
C LEU A 45 -1.51 -1.96 -9.01
N LYS A 46 -1.18 -2.49 -10.20
CA LYS A 46 -1.50 -3.86 -10.59
C LYS A 46 -0.36 -4.79 -10.20
N VAL A 47 -0.66 -5.88 -9.50
CA VAL A 47 0.24 -7.02 -9.28
C VAL A 47 -0.29 -8.19 -10.11
N ASN A 48 0.55 -8.77 -10.98
CA ASN A 48 0.07 -9.87 -11.82
C ASN A 48 -0.10 -11.15 -10.98
N GLY A 49 -0.88 -12.10 -11.48
CA GLY A 49 -0.96 -13.43 -10.88
C GLY A 49 0.40 -14.10 -10.78
N GLU A 50 0.63 -14.87 -9.71
CA GLU A 50 1.85 -15.64 -9.44
C GLU A 50 3.13 -14.81 -9.60
N SER A 51 3.11 -13.58 -9.08
CA SER A 51 4.22 -12.63 -9.25
C SER A 51 4.47 -11.78 -8.02
N THR A 52 5.72 -11.30 -7.92
CA THR A 52 6.12 -10.28 -6.94
C THR A 52 6.27 -8.94 -7.64
N LYS A 53 5.69 -7.90 -7.03
CA LYS A 53 5.89 -6.51 -7.47
C LYS A 53 6.48 -5.68 -6.34
N ALA A 54 7.59 -5.01 -6.61
CA ALA A 54 8.18 -4.06 -5.69
C ALA A 54 7.78 -2.64 -6.06
N ILE A 55 7.56 -1.81 -5.05
CA ILE A 55 7.52 -0.36 -5.16
C ILE A 55 8.45 0.25 -4.11
N CYS A 56 8.93 1.47 -4.37
CA CYS A 56 9.69 2.20 -3.38
C CYS A 56 8.82 3.31 -2.76
N LEU A 57 8.87 3.43 -1.44
CA LEU A 57 8.23 4.49 -0.66
C LEU A 57 9.26 5.19 0.25
N GLU A 58 9.00 6.46 0.59
CA GLU A 58 9.78 7.15 1.63
C GLU A 58 9.26 6.73 3.01
N ASN A 59 10.13 6.13 3.83
CA ASN A 59 9.81 5.55 5.13
C ASN A 59 9.70 6.59 6.26
N GLU A 60 9.74 7.88 5.92
CA GLU A 60 9.66 8.99 6.85
C GLU A 60 8.41 9.83 6.56
N GLY A 61 7.78 10.35 7.62
CA GLY A 61 6.61 11.23 7.51
C GLY A 61 5.28 10.46 7.47
N PRO A 62 4.31 10.86 6.61
CA PRO A 62 2.93 10.32 6.63
C PRO A 62 2.79 8.80 6.60
N ILE A 63 3.74 8.11 5.97
CA ILE A 63 3.72 6.65 5.80
C ILE A 63 4.07 5.92 7.11
N GLU A 64 4.88 6.54 7.98
CA GLU A 64 5.20 6.02 9.31
C GLU A 64 3.94 5.95 10.20
N GLU A 65 3.01 6.89 10.02
CA GLU A 65 1.75 6.96 10.76
C GLU A 65 0.75 5.86 10.33
N GLY A 66 0.78 5.45 9.06
CA GLY A 66 0.09 4.26 8.61
C GLY A 66 -0.12 4.18 7.10
N LEU A 67 0.25 3.04 6.53
CA LEU A 67 -0.01 2.69 5.15
C LEU A 67 -1.06 1.58 5.08
N TYR A 68 -2.08 1.82 4.27
CA TYR A 68 -3.22 0.94 4.07
C TYR A 68 -3.27 0.49 2.61
N ILE A 69 -3.41 -0.81 2.39
CA ILE A 69 -3.44 -1.41 1.06
C ILE A 69 -4.75 -2.17 0.93
N PHE A 70 -5.56 -1.77 -0.05
CA PHE A 70 -6.86 -2.38 -0.32
C PHE A 70 -6.87 -3.07 -1.68
N ASN A 71 -7.31 -4.32 -1.73
CA ASN A 71 -7.33 -5.12 -2.96
C ASN A 71 -8.73 -5.32 -3.59
N GLY A 72 -9.75 -4.65 -3.07
CA GLY A 72 -11.15 -4.82 -3.50
C GLY A 72 -12.00 -5.61 -2.50
N GLU A 73 -11.37 -6.45 -1.68
CA GLU A 73 -12.05 -7.30 -0.70
C GLU A 73 -11.46 -7.14 0.71
N GLN A 74 -10.14 -6.98 0.78
CA GLN A 74 -9.35 -7.00 2.00
C GLN A 74 -8.55 -5.71 2.15
N THR A 75 -8.41 -5.27 3.39
CA THR A 75 -7.53 -4.17 3.77
C THR A 75 -6.38 -4.70 4.62
N HIS A 76 -5.16 -4.40 4.20
CA HIS A 76 -3.96 -4.62 4.97
C HIS A 76 -3.48 -3.29 5.54
N LYS A 77 -3.13 -3.26 6.83
CA LYS A 77 -2.43 -2.13 7.45
C LYS A 77 -1.00 -2.53 7.73
N ILE A 78 -0.06 -1.77 7.16
CA ILE A 78 1.36 -1.97 7.41
C ILE A 78 1.95 -0.73 8.07
N GLN A 79 2.81 -0.98 9.05
CA GLN A 79 3.70 0.02 9.61
C GLN A 79 5.08 -0.31 9.09
N LEU A 80 5.56 0.47 8.14
CA LEU A 80 6.94 0.36 7.70
C LEU A 80 7.81 0.87 8.85
N LYS A 81 8.61 -0.03 9.42
CA LYS A 81 9.48 0.26 10.56
C LYS A 81 10.90 -0.02 10.13
N TRP A 82 11.71 1.02 10.07
CA TRP A 82 13.15 0.97 9.78
C TRP A 82 13.45 0.48 8.35
N ALA A 83 14.68 0.66 7.88
CA ALA A 83 15.09 0.59 6.48
C ALA A 83 15.16 -0.84 5.88
N GLU A 84 14.36 -1.77 6.38
CA GLU A 84 14.31 -3.13 5.86
C GLU A 84 13.16 -3.27 4.86
N ASP A 85 13.43 -4.00 3.76
CA ASP A 85 12.41 -4.37 2.79
C ASP A 85 11.23 -5.04 3.49
N PHE A 86 10.01 -4.59 3.17
CA PHE A 86 8.79 -5.20 3.67
C PHE A 86 8.15 -6.06 2.59
N ILE A 87 7.77 -7.28 2.92
CA ILE A 87 7.04 -8.18 2.02
C ILE A 87 5.62 -8.37 2.55
N LEU A 88 4.63 -7.95 1.76
CA LEU A 88 3.23 -8.24 1.98
C LEU A 88 2.80 -9.39 1.06
N ASN A 89 2.48 -10.52 1.68
CA ASN A 89 1.77 -11.61 1.02
C ASN A 89 0.29 -11.24 0.95
N LEU A 90 -0.26 -11.09 -0.26
CA LEU A 90 -1.64 -10.60 -0.44
C LEU A 90 -2.70 -11.58 0.06
N ASP A 91 -2.35 -12.85 0.21
CA ASP A 91 -3.18 -13.92 0.74
C ASP A 91 -3.02 -14.14 2.25
N ASP A 92 -2.04 -13.49 2.90
CA ASP A 92 -1.81 -13.64 4.32
C ASP A 92 -2.74 -12.74 5.16
N SER A 93 -3.11 -13.26 6.32
CA SER A 93 -3.98 -12.62 7.30
C SER A 93 -3.25 -11.79 8.35
N THR A 94 -1.92 -11.91 8.45
CA THR A 94 -1.11 -11.26 9.50
C THR A 94 -1.31 -9.73 9.57
N HIS A 95 -1.51 -9.08 8.43
CA HIS A 95 -1.70 -7.63 8.32
C HIS A 95 -3.15 -7.20 8.04
N LEU A 96 -4.09 -8.15 8.03
CA LEU A 96 -5.48 -7.85 7.76
C LEU A 96 -6.10 -7.07 8.92
N ILE A 97 -6.89 -6.07 8.55
CA ILE A 97 -7.74 -5.31 9.45
C ILE A 97 -9.13 -5.20 8.84
N ASP A 98 -10.11 -4.87 9.67
CA ASP A 98 -11.40 -4.40 9.16
C ASP A 98 -11.18 -3.13 8.34
N THR A 99 -11.77 -3.10 7.13
CA THR A 99 -11.69 -1.93 6.25
C THR A 99 -12.29 -0.71 6.98
N PRO A 100 -11.50 0.36 7.23
CA PRO A 100 -12.03 1.57 7.83
C PRO A 100 -13.15 2.16 6.96
N SER A 101 -14.26 2.55 7.60
CA SER A 101 -15.42 3.12 6.90
C SER A 101 -15.08 4.36 6.07
N GLU A 102 -14.06 5.11 6.49
CA GLU A 102 -13.56 6.29 5.81
C GLU A 102 -12.91 5.96 4.46
N LEU A 103 -12.36 4.76 4.29
CA LEU A 103 -11.83 4.31 3.00
C LEU A 103 -12.95 3.98 2.01
N GLU A 104 -14.12 3.51 2.47
CA GLU A 104 -15.23 3.15 1.57
C GLU A 104 -15.63 4.30 0.64
N HIS A 105 -15.57 5.54 1.13
CA HIS A 105 -15.85 6.74 0.34
C HIS A 105 -14.73 7.13 -0.62
N LEU A 106 -13.48 6.74 -0.33
CA LEU A 106 -12.30 7.01 -1.17
C LEU A 106 -12.05 5.91 -2.22
N LEU A 107 -12.80 4.81 -2.13
CA LEU A 107 -12.78 3.70 -3.08
C LEU A 107 -13.70 3.92 -4.29
N ASP A 108 -14.56 4.94 -4.28
CA ASP A 108 -15.36 5.32 -5.44
C ASP A 108 -14.45 6.00 -6.50
N PRO A 109 -14.36 5.47 -7.73
CA PRO A 109 -13.49 5.99 -8.79
C PRO A 109 -13.83 7.41 -9.30
N LYS A 110 -14.82 8.09 -8.70
CA LYS A 110 -15.23 9.46 -9.05
C LYS A 110 -14.39 10.58 -8.42
N TRP A 111 -13.35 10.24 -7.66
CA TRP A 111 -12.34 11.18 -7.15
C TRP A 111 -10.97 10.89 -7.74
#